data_AF-B9JWM8-F1
#
_entry.id   AF-B9JWM8-F1
#
_cell.length_a   1.000
_cell.length_b   1.000
_cell.length_c   1.000
_cell.angle_alpha   90.00
_cell.angle_beta   90.00
_cell.angle_gamma   90.00
#
_symmetry.space_group_name_H-M   'P 1'
#
loop_
_entity.id
_entity.type
_entity.pdbx_description
1 polymer ?
#
loop_
_entity_poly.entity_id
_entity_poly.type
_entity_poly.pdbx_seq_one_letter_code
_entity_poly.pdbx_strand_id
1 'polypeptide(L)'
;MVSYAVTNNGFRSQAIRIRGGHCTIRPNRTETLTPDPVLDDEDIERLTALDLVFEQVLSADELAEQAAAKAKADEEAAAKAKAEQDAADAAAAKVKAEEEAAAKAKAEQDAADKKAAEDAAAKAKAEQDAADKKAADEAAAKKAADEAKQLDLSGQSKA
;
A
#
# COMPACT_ATOMS: atom_id res chain seq x y z
N MET A 1 6.41 29.61 42.57
CA MET A 1 6.79 30.94 42.04
C MET A 1 7.59 30.67 40.78
N VAL A 2 7.12 31.15 39.62
CA VAL A 2 7.80 30.88 38.35
C VAL A 2 9.06 31.73 38.28
N SER A 3 10.18 31.11 37.91
CA SER A 3 11.46 31.79 37.72
C SER A 3 11.88 31.62 36.27
N TYR A 4 12.54 32.64 35.72
CA TYR A 4 13.08 32.62 34.36
C TYR A 4 14.57 32.92 34.39
N ALA A 5 15.36 32.17 33.64
CA ALA A 5 16.71 32.55 33.26
C ALA A 5 16.58 33.47 32.04
N VAL A 6 16.92 34.74 32.22
CA VAL A 6 16.76 35.76 31.18
C VAL A 6 18.12 36.15 30.64
N THR A 7 18.36 35.87 29.36
CA THR A 7 19.61 36.18 28.67
C THR A 7 19.46 37.39 27.78
N ASN A 8 20.32 38.39 27.91
CA ASN A 8 20.35 39.54 27.01
C ASN A 8 21.34 39.31 25.87
N ASN A 9 20.84 39.02 24.68
CA ASN A 9 21.64 38.84 23.47
C ASN A 9 21.93 40.17 22.75
N GLY A 10 21.35 41.28 23.22
CA GLY A 10 21.57 42.61 22.65
C GLY A 10 22.93 43.20 23.03
N PHE A 11 23.36 44.21 22.27
CA PHE A 11 24.65 44.89 22.46
C PHE A 11 24.67 45.93 23.61
N ARG A 12 23.51 46.23 24.21
CA ARG A 12 23.36 47.20 25.30
C ARG A 12 22.71 46.56 26.51
N SER A 13 23.00 47.08 27.70
CA SER A 13 22.30 46.66 28.92
C SER A 13 20.81 46.95 28.79
N GLN A 14 19.98 45.98 29.14
CA GLN A 14 18.53 46.12 29.16
C GLN A 14 18.07 46.21 30.62
N ALA A 15 17.31 47.25 30.94
CA ALA A 15 16.70 47.41 32.26
C ALA A 15 15.25 46.91 32.19
N ILE A 16 14.97 45.81 32.86
CA ILE A 16 13.64 45.22 32.95
C ILE A 16 13.00 45.74 34.22
N ARG A 17 11.84 46.38 34.09
CA ARG A 17 11.02 46.82 35.20
C ARG A 17 9.71 46.06 35.15
N ILE A 18 9.46 45.25 36.15
CA ILE A 18 8.26 44.43 36.30
C ILE A 18 7.62 44.75 37.63
N ARG A 19 6.33 44.42 37.77
CA ARG A 19 5.71 44.42 39.11
C ARG A 19 6.48 43.40 39.97
N GLY A 20 6.84 43.81 41.18
CA GLY A 20 7.64 43.00 42.10
C GLY A 20 9.16 43.16 42.00
N GLY A 21 9.73 43.86 41.01
CA GLY A 21 11.18 44.09 40.96
C GLY A 21 11.73 44.84 39.74
N HIS A 22 13.02 45.19 39.79
CA HIS A 22 13.76 45.70 38.65
C HIS A 22 15.09 44.96 38.53
N CYS A 23 15.49 44.57 37.32
CA CYS A 23 16.81 44.01 37.06
C CYS A 23 17.43 44.71 35.86
N THR A 24 18.76 44.77 35.81
CA THR A 24 19.49 45.25 34.64
C THR A 24 20.39 44.14 34.15
N ILE A 25 20.11 43.63 32.96
CA ILE A 25 20.83 42.51 32.36
C ILE A 25 21.85 43.10 31.38
N ARG A 26 23.13 42.88 31.67
CA ARG A 26 24.22 43.32 30.78
C ARG A 26 24.24 42.49 29.48
N PRO A 27 24.85 43.00 28.40
CA PRO A 27 25.03 42.24 27.17
C PRO A 27 25.68 40.87 27.42
N ASN A 28 25.15 39.84 26.77
CA ASN A 28 25.57 38.44 26.84
C ASN A 28 25.64 37.89 28.27
N ARG A 29 24.75 38.36 29.15
CA ARG A 29 24.59 37.84 30.51
C ARG A 29 23.20 37.26 30.70
N THR A 30 23.16 36.23 31.54
CA THR A 30 21.95 35.57 32.00
C THR A 30 21.74 35.95 33.46
N GLU A 31 20.53 36.42 33.78
CA GLU A 31 20.12 36.74 35.14
C GLU A 31 18.81 36.01 35.48
N THR A 32 18.62 35.64 36.73
CA THR A 32 17.37 35.00 37.17
C THR A 32 16.34 36.07 37.51
N LEU A 33 15.16 35.96 36.89
CA LEU A 33 14.03 36.84 37.11
C LEU A 33 12.86 36.04 37.70
N THR A 34 12.38 36.46 38.86
CA THR A 34 11.19 35.91 39.53
C THR A 34 10.07 36.96 39.51
N PRO A 35 9.32 37.09 38.41
CA PRO A 35 8.28 38.10 38.29
C PRO A 35 7.06 37.79 39.17
N ASP A 36 6.46 38.85 39.73
CA ASP A 36 5.21 38.77 40.49
C ASP A 36 4.27 39.94 40.12
N PRO A 37 3.24 39.75 39.28
CA PRO A 37 2.73 38.47 38.77
C PRO A 37 3.63 37.81 37.70
N VAL A 38 3.33 36.56 37.35
CA VAL A 38 3.99 35.82 36.25
C VAL A 38 3.85 36.60 34.94
N LEU A 39 4.88 36.56 34.09
CA LEU A 39 4.86 37.21 32.78
C LEU A 39 3.92 36.44 31.85
N ASP A 40 2.99 37.16 31.23
CA ASP A 40 2.11 36.61 30.19
C ASP A 40 2.86 36.52 28.84
N ASP A 41 2.32 35.76 27.89
CA ASP A 41 2.93 35.54 26.58
C ASP A 41 3.21 36.88 25.84
N GLU A 42 2.32 37.86 25.95
CA GLU A 42 2.50 39.19 25.32
C GLU A 42 3.70 39.97 25.90
N ASP A 43 3.95 39.85 27.21
CA ASP A 43 5.11 40.50 27.83
C ASP A 43 6.41 39.80 27.43
N ILE A 44 6.39 38.46 27.35
CA ILE A 44 7.53 37.67 26.85
C ILE A 44 7.84 38.03 25.40
N GLU A 45 6.83 38.16 24.53
CA GLU A 45 7.00 38.57 23.13
C GLU A 45 7.60 39.97 23.01
N ARG A 46 7.12 40.94 23.79
CA ARG A 46 7.68 42.31 23.79
C ARG A 46 9.14 42.34 24.26
N LEU A 47 9.49 41.55 25.27
CA LEU A 47 10.85 41.50 25.80
C LEU A 47 11.79 40.72 24.87
N THR A 48 11.31 39.66 24.23
CA THR A 48 12.08 38.93 23.20
C THR A 48 12.38 39.77 21.97
N ALA A 49 11.49 40.69 21.58
CA ALA A 49 11.76 41.70 20.56
C ALA A 49 12.89 42.70 20.95
N LEU A 50 13.29 42.75 22.22
CA LEU A 50 14.43 43.53 22.73
C LEU A 50 15.72 42.71 22.86
N ASP A 51 15.78 41.56 22.17
CA ASP A 51 16.87 40.57 22.22
C ASP A 51 17.04 39.88 23.58
N LEU A 52 15.96 39.75 24.36
CA LEU A 52 15.95 38.99 25.63
C LEU A 52 15.39 37.58 25.41
N VAL A 53 16.11 36.55 25.84
CA VAL A 53 15.63 35.16 25.79
C VAL A 53 15.22 34.72 27.19
N PHE A 54 14.01 34.19 27.32
CA PHE A 54 13.46 33.70 28.58
C PHE A 54 13.40 32.17 28.56
N GLU A 55 14.13 31.54 29.47
CA GLU A 55 14.04 30.11 29.72
C GLU A 55 13.42 29.89 31.10
N GLN A 56 12.26 29.23 31.15
CA GLN A 56 11.62 28.95 32.42
C GLN A 56 12.50 27.99 33.23
N VAL A 57 12.89 28.41 34.43
CA VAL A 57 13.62 27.57 35.37
C VAL A 57 12.60 26.67 36.04
N LEU A 58 12.48 25.47 35.50
CA LEU A 58 11.66 24.41 36.06
C LEU A 58 12.38 23.74 37.23
N SER A 59 11.62 23.39 38.26
CA SER A 59 12.11 22.55 39.35
C SER A 59 12.38 21.12 38.85
N ALA A 60 13.15 20.35 39.64
CA ALA A 60 13.43 18.95 39.32
C ALA A 60 12.14 18.12 39.15
N ASP A 61 11.12 18.40 39.96
CA ASP A 61 9.81 17.73 39.87
C ASP A 61 9.06 18.08 38.57
N GLU A 62 9.06 19.36 38.17
CA GLU A 62 8.43 19.81 36.91
C GLU A 62 9.16 19.27 35.67
N LEU A 63 10.49 19.18 35.72
CA LEU A 63 11.28 18.52 34.68
C LEU A 63 10.99 17.03 34.58
N ALA A 64 10.86 16.35 35.72
CA ALA A 64 10.49 14.94 35.77
C ALA A 64 9.09 14.68 35.21
N GLU A 65 8.12 15.55 35.52
CA GLU A 65 6.76 15.46 34.99
C GLU A 65 6.72 15.68 33.47
N GLN A 66 7.44 16.69 32.96
CA GLN A 66 7.53 16.94 31.52
C GLN A 66 8.22 15.78 30.78
N ALA A 67 9.28 15.20 31.36
CA ALA A 67 9.95 14.03 30.81
C ALA A 67 9.04 12.80 30.80
N ALA A 68 8.28 12.57 31.88
CA ALA A 68 7.31 11.48 31.96
C ALA A 68 6.15 11.64 30.95
N ALA A 69 5.68 12.87 30.74
CA ALA A 69 4.65 13.15 29.72
C ALA A 69 5.16 12.88 28.30
N LYS A 70 6.39 13.30 27.98
CA LYS A 70 7.02 13.01 26.68
C LYS A 70 7.22 11.50 26.47
N ALA A 71 7.72 10.79 27.47
CA ALA A 71 7.93 9.34 27.38
C ALA A 71 6.62 8.58 27.08
N LYS A 72 5.51 8.98 27.73
CA LYS A 72 4.19 8.40 27.45
C LYS A 72 3.70 8.70 26.04
N ALA A 73 3.92 9.91 25.54
CA ALA A 73 3.54 10.29 24.17
C ALA A 73 4.35 9.51 23.12
N ASP A 74 5.66 9.32 23.34
CA ASP A 74 6.52 8.52 22.47
C ASP A 74 6.12 7.03 22.47
N GLU A 75 5.78 6.46 23.64
CA GLU A 75 5.27 5.08 23.73
C GLU A 75 3.95 4.90 22.97
N GLU A 76 3.02 5.86 23.08
CA GLU A 76 1.75 5.80 22.35
C GLU A 76 1.94 5.93 20.83
N ALA A 77 2.86 6.79 20.39
CA ALA A 77 3.22 6.92 18.99
C ALA A 77 3.86 5.65 18.43
N ALA A 78 4.78 5.04 19.19
CA ALA A 78 5.42 3.77 18.81
C ALA A 78 4.41 2.61 18.72
N ALA A 79 3.45 2.54 19.65
CA ALA A 79 2.40 1.53 19.61
C ALA A 79 1.49 1.67 18.39
N LYS A 80 1.10 2.91 18.03
CA LYS A 80 0.30 3.18 16.81
C LYS A 80 1.05 2.81 15.55
N ALA A 81 2.33 3.17 15.43
CA ALA A 81 3.15 2.83 14.26
C ALA A 81 3.27 1.32 14.06
N LYS A 82 3.45 0.56 15.15
CA LYS A 82 3.53 -0.91 15.08
C LYS A 82 2.19 -1.54 14.65
N ALA A 83 1.07 -1.04 15.16
CA ALA A 83 -0.25 -1.52 14.77
C ALA A 83 -0.59 -1.24 13.29
N GLU A 84 -0.17 -0.08 12.78
CA GLU A 84 -0.36 0.28 11.36
C GLU A 84 0.49 -0.60 10.44
N GLN A 85 1.72 -0.91 10.84
CA GLN A 85 2.59 -1.83 10.10
C GLN A 85 2.01 -3.25 10.04
N ASP A 86 1.56 -3.80 11.17
CA ASP A 86 0.93 -5.14 11.21
C ASP A 86 -0.32 -5.21 10.31
N ALA A 87 -1.11 -4.14 10.25
CA ALA A 87 -2.29 -4.07 9.37
C ALA A 87 -1.92 -4.07 7.87
N ALA A 88 -0.85 -3.36 7.50
CA ALA A 88 -0.36 -3.32 6.13
C ALA A 88 0.18 -4.69 5.67
N ASP A 89 0.95 -5.38 6.52
CA ASP A 89 1.46 -6.72 6.25
C ASP A 89 0.32 -7.74 6.08
N ALA A 90 -0.71 -7.68 6.93
CA ALA A 90 -1.89 -8.54 6.82
C ALA A 90 -2.67 -8.32 5.51
N ALA A 91 -2.81 -7.06 5.08
CA ALA A 91 -3.46 -6.73 3.81
C ALA A 91 -2.66 -7.25 2.61
N ALA A 92 -1.33 -7.08 2.62
CA ALA A 92 -0.45 -7.58 1.57
C ALA A 92 -0.47 -9.11 1.45
N ALA A 93 -0.54 -9.82 2.59
CA ALA A 93 -0.67 -11.27 2.61
C ALA A 93 -2.01 -11.74 2.01
N LYS A 94 -3.11 -11.03 2.28
CA LYS A 94 -4.43 -11.31 1.68
C LYS A 94 -4.43 -11.17 0.17
N VAL A 95 -3.86 -10.07 -0.35
CA VAL A 95 -3.79 -9.82 -1.79
C VAL A 95 -2.99 -10.92 -2.50
N LYS A 96 -1.83 -11.31 -1.95
CA LYS A 96 -1.03 -12.41 -2.51
C LYS A 96 -1.79 -13.72 -2.54
N ALA A 97 -2.51 -14.06 -1.46
CA ALA A 97 -3.30 -15.29 -1.41
C ALA A 97 -4.46 -15.28 -2.43
N GLU A 98 -5.11 -14.14 -2.64
CA GLU A 98 -6.17 -13.99 -3.64
C GLU A 98 -5.63 -14.09 -5.08
N GLU A 99 -4.48 -13.47 -5.38
CA GLU A 99 -3.83 -13.61 -6.69
C GLU A 99 -3.41 -15.06 -6.98
N GLU A 100 -2.86 -15.76 -6.00
CA GLU A 100 -2.43 -17.15 -6.18
C GLU A 100 -3.62 -18.09 -6.44
N ALA A 101 -4.74 -17.86 -5.72
CA ALA A 101 -5.99 -18.60 -5.94
C ALA A 101 -6.57 -18.32 -7.34
N ALA A 102 -6.59 -17.06 -7.76
CA ALA A 102 -7.08 -16.67 -9.09
C ALA A 102 -6.22 -17.26 -10.22
N ALA A 103 -4.89 -17.25 -10.06
CA ALA A 103 -3.97 -17.85 -11.03
C ALA A 103 -4.20 -19.36 -11.18
N LYS A 104 -4.41 -20.07 -10.05
CA LYS A 104 -4.67 -21.51 -10.07
C LYS A 104 -6.01 -21.84 -10.74
N ALA A 105 -7.07 -21.08 -10.43
CA ALA A 105 -8.38 -21.26 -11.05
C ALA A 105 -8.33 -21.04 -12.57
N LYS A 106 -7.60 -20.02 -13.03
CA LYS A 106 -7.42 -19.76 -14.46
C LYS A 106 -6.65 -20.87 -15.16
N ALA A 107 -5.60 -21.40 -14.53
CA ALA A 107 -4.83 -22.51 -15.07
C ALA A 107 -5.66 -23.81 -15.19
N GLU A 108 -6.52 -24.11 -14.21
CA GLU A 108 -7.44 -25.25 -14.29
C GLU A 108 -8.48 -25.07 -15.40
N GLN A 109 -9.01 -23.86 -15.57
CA GLN A 109 -9.95 -23.56 -16.64
C GLN A 109 -9.30 -23.71 -18.03
N ASP A 110 -8.12 -23.12 -18.24
CA ASP A 110 -7.37 -23.27 -19.50
C ASP A 110 -7.05 -24.74 -19.83
N ALA A 111 -6.75 -25.56 -18.82
CA ALA A 111 -6.51 -26.98 -19.01
C ALA A 111 -7.79 -27.74 -19.41
N ALA A 112 -8.93 -27.41 -18.80
CA ALA A 112 -10.22 -27.99 -19.14
C ALA A 112 -10.65 -27.61 -20.57
N ASP A 113 -10.49 -26.34 -20.94
CA ASP A 113 -10.85 -25.83 -22.27
C ASP A 113 -10.00 -26.48 -23.37
N LYS A 114 -8.69 -26.63 -23.15
CA LYS A 114 -7.80 -27.36 -24.08
C LYS A 114 -8.23 -28.81 -24.28
N LYS A 115 -8.58 -29.51 -23.20
CA LYS A 115 -9.02 -30.90 -23.28
C LYS A 115 -10.36 -31.02 -24.02
N ALA A 116 -11.29 -30.10 -23.78
CA ALA A 116 -12.56 -30.06 -24.50
C ALA A 116 -12.37 -29.78 -26.00
N ALA A 117 -11.45 -28.88 -26.35
CA ALA A 117 -11.11 -28.58 -27.74
C ALA A 117 -10.47 -29.77 -28.46
N GLU A 118 -9.55 -30.50 -27.80
CA GLU A 118 -8.97 -31.73 -28.37
C GLU A 118 -10.03 -32.82 -28.61
N ASP A 119 -10.93 -33.05 -27.65
CA ASP A 119 -11.97 -34.06 -27.77
C ASP A 119 -12.95 -33.73 -28.92
N ALA A 120 -13.33 -32.46 -29.05
CA ALA A 120 -14.16 -31.97 -30.14
C ALA A 120 -13.47 -32.13 -31.51
N ALA A 121 -12.17 -31.81 -31.60
CA ALA A 121 -11.40 -31.98 -32.82
C ALA A 121 -11.24 -33.46 -33.22
N ALA A 122 -11.02 -34.35 -32.24
CA ALA A 122 -10.93 -35.79 -32.48
C ALA A 122 -12.26 -36.35 -33.01
N LYS A 123 -13.39 -35.92 -32.42
CA LYS A 123 -14.72 -36.33 -32.86
C LYS A 123 -15.04 -35.86 -34.28
N ALA A 124 -14.73 -34.60 -34.61
CA ALA A 124 -14.92 -34.05 -35.94
C ALA A 124 -14.11 -34.83 -37.01
N LYS A 125 -12.87 -35.20 -36.67
CA LYS A 125 -12.02 -35.99 -37.57
C LYS A 125 -12.58 -37.41 -37.79
N ALA A 126 -13.08 -38.05 -36.73
CA ALA A 126 -13.70 -39.37 -36.83
C ALA A 126 -15.00 -39.35 -37.66
N GLU A 127 -15.82 -38.31 -37.53
CA GLU A 127 -17.02 -38.13 -38.37
C GLU A 127 -16.65 -37.91 -39.84
N GLN A 128 -15.58 -37.14 -40.12
CA GLN A 128 -15.08 -36.94 -41.47
C GLN A 128 -14.57 -38.24 -42.11
N ASP A 129 -13.72 -39.00 -41.41
CA ASP A 129 -13.22 -40.31 -41.89
C ASP A 129 -14.36 -41.29 -42.17
N ALA A 130 -15.42 -41.29 -41.35
CA ALA A 130 -16.59 -42.14 -41.56
C ALA A 130 -17.38 -41.72 -42.81
N ALA A 131 -17.54 -40.41 -43.05
CA ALA A 131 -18.20 -39.89 -44.23
C ALA A 131 -17.41 -40.21 -45.52
N ASP A 132 -16.08 -40.02 -45.50
CA ASP A 132 -15.20 -40.31 -46.62
C ASP A 132 -15.21 -41.80 -46.97
N LYS A 133 -15.20 -42.68 -45.97
CA LYS A 133 -15.30 -44.14 -46.19
C LYS A 133 -16.64 -44.52 -46.82
N LYS A 134 -17.75 -43.94 -46.35
CA LYS A 134 -19.08 -44.19 -46.92
C LYS A 134 -19.16 -43.71 -48.38
N ALA A 135 -18.60 -42.54 -48.69
CA ALA A 135 -18.56 -42.02 -50.05
C ALA A 135 -17.71 -42.90 -50.98
N ALA A 136 -16.58 -43.42 -50.49
CA ALA A 136 -15.74 -44.35 -51.24
C ALA A 136 -16.47 -45.69 -51.53
N ASP A 137 -17.18 -46.26 -50.55
CA ASP A 137 -17.98 -47.47 -50.73
C ASP A 137 -19.11 -47.25 -51.76
N GLU A 138 -19.83 -46.13 -51.70
CA GLU A 138 -20.87 -45.78 -52.68
C GLU A 138 -20.29 -45.63 -54.10
N ALA A 139 -19.12 -44.99 -54.23
CA ALA A 139 -18.46 -44.82 -55.53
C ALA A 139 -18.01 -46.17 -56.11
N ALA A 140 -17.48 -47.07 -55.28
CA ALA A 140 -17.09 -48.43 -55.68
C ALA A 140 -18.30 -49.26 -56.11
N ALA A 141 -19.40 -49.22 -55.35
CA ALA A 141 -20.64 -49.92 -55.68
C ALA A 141 -21.24 -49.41 -57.00
N LYS A 142 -21.19 -48.10 -57.24
CA LYS A 142 -21.66 -47.50 -58.50
C LYS A 142 -20.82 -47.97 -59.70
N LYS A 143 -19.49 -48.02 -59.56
CA LYS A 143 -18.59 -48.54 -60.58
C LYS A 143 -18.88 -50.01 -60.91
N ALA A 144 -19.03 -50.85 -59.87
CA ALA A 144 -19.35 -52.26 -60.07
C ALA A 144 -20.71 -52.48 -60.74
N ALA A 145 -21.72 -51.65 -60.41
CA ALA A 145 -23.04 -51.71 -61.04
C ALA A 145 -23.00 -51.26 -62.52
N ASP A 146 -22.19 -50.25 -62.85
CA ASP A 146 -21.99 -49.79 -64.23
C ASP A 146 -21.26 -50.86 -65.07
N GLU A 147 -20.20 -51.46 -64.50
CA GLU A 147 -19.43 -52.53 -65.13
C GLU A 147 -20.27 -53.81 -65.36
N ALA A 148 -21.13 -54.17 -64.40
CA ALA A 148 -22.08 -55.28 -64.54
C ALA A 148 -23.12 -55.03 -65.65
N LYS A 149 -23.65 -53.80 -65.77
CA LYS A 149 -24.56 -53.44 -66.87
C LYS A 149 -23.87 -53.46 -68.23
N GLN A 150 -22.60 -53.06 -68.29
CA GLN A 150 -21.83 -53.08 -69.54
C GLN A 150 -21.57 -54.51 -70.03
N LEU A 151 -21.33 -55.45 -69.11
CA LEU A 151 -21.16 -56.87 -69.42
C LEU A 151 -22.47 -57.52 -69.91
N ASP A 152 -23.62 -57.21 -69.30
CA ASP A 152 -24.94 -57.72 -69.73
C ASP A 152 -25.31 -57.26 -71.15
N LEU A 153 -25.07 -55.98 -71.47
CA LEU A 153 -25.28 -55.44 -72.81
C LEU A 153 -24.37 -56.07 -73.88
N SER A 154 -23.15 -56.48 -73.51
CA SER A 154 -22.21 -57.16 -74.43
C SER A 154 -22.53 -58.64 -74.66
N GLY A 155 -23.31 -59.26 -73.77
CA GLY A 155 -23.75 -60.65 -73.88
C GLY A 155 -24.98 -60.84 -74.79
N GLN A 156 -25.83 -59.82 -74.91
CA GLN A 156 -27.04 -59.87 -75.74
C GLN A 156 -26.79 -59.70 -77.25
N SER A 157 -25.57 -59.37 -77.69
CA SER A 157 -25.22 -59.21 -79.11
C SER A 157 -24.74 -60.50 -79.82
N LYS A 158 -24.88 -61.68 -79.19
CA LYS A 158 -24.64 -62.99 -79.81
C LYS A 158 -25.89 -63.88 -79.67
N ALA A 159 -26.95 -63.54 -80.40
CA ALA A 159 -28.07 -64.43 -80.68
C ALA A 159 -28.32 -64.46 -82.18
#